data_AF-A0A3E0P8M3-F1
#
_entry.id   AF-A0A3E0P8M3-F1
#
_cell.length_a   1.000
_cell.length_b   1.000
_cell.length_c   1.000
_cell.angle_alpha   90.00
_cell.angle_beta   90.00
_cell.angle_gamma   90.00
#
_symmetry.space_group_name_H-M   'P 1'
#
loop_
_entity.id
_entity.type
_entity.pdbx_description
1 polymer ?
#
loop_
_entity_poly.entity_id
_entity_poly.type
_entity_poly.pdbx_seq_one_letter_code
_entity_poly.pdbx_strand_id
1 'polypeptide(L)'
;MPSRLEKIEALLADEPGDTFLRYSLAMELDKAGQHERSLAEFAALTSGEEPYVPAFFMAAQQLARLDRIDEARTALRDGIERARAVGDAHAAAEMSEFLASLGALGE
;
A
#
# COMPACT_ATOMS: atom_id res chain seq x y z
N MET A 1 -4.76 -18.18 21.49
CA MET A 1 -5.42 -18.14 20.16
C MET A 1 -4.49 -17.38 19.24
N PRO A 2 -4.24 -17.83 17.99
CA PRO A 2 -3.33 -17.13 17.09
C PRO A 2 -3.87 -15.74 16.77
N SER A 3 -2.96 -14.77 16.70
CA SER A 3 -3.21 -13.40 16.30
C SER A 3 -3.71 -13.36 14.85
N ARG A 4 -4.38 -12.27 14.45
CA ARG A 4 -4.86 -12.13 13.06
C ARG A 4 -3.71 -12.22 12.06
N LEU A 5 -2.56 -11.63 12.39
CA LEU A 5 -1.32 -11.74 11.63
C LEU A 5 -0.86 -13.19 11.45
N GLU A 6 -0.75 -13.96 12.54
CA GLU A 6 -0.33 -15.38 12.50
C GLU A 6 -1.27 -16.24 11.65
N LYS A 7 -2.58 -15.94 11.67
CA LYS A 7 -3.56 -16.63 10.82
C LYS A 7 -3.35 -16.33 9.34
N ILE A 8 -3.06 -15.06 8.99
CA ILE A 8 -2.82 -14.66 7.60
C ILE A 8 -1.51 -15.28 7.10
N GLU A 9 -0.45 -15.27 7.90
CA GLU A 9 0.83 -15.92 7.54
C GLU A 9 0.66 -17.42 7.32
N ALA A 10 -0.16 -18.11 8.13
CA ALA A 10 -0.46 -19.53 7.93
C ALA A 10 -1.25 -19.79 6.63
N LEU A 11 -2.18 -18.91 6.26
CA LEU A 11 -2.92 -19.03 4.99
C LEU A 11 -2.01 -18.75 3.79
N LEU A 12 -1.12 -17.75 3.88
CA LEU A 12 -0.13 -17.44 2.83
C LEU A 12 0.91 -18.54 2.63
N ALA A 13 1.15 -19.38 3.63
CA ALA A 13 2.01 -20.55 3.46
C ALA A 13 1.41 -21.59 2.50
N ASP A 14 0.08 -21.66 2.42
CA ASP A 14 -0.66 -22.50 1.47
C ASP A 14 -0.89 -21.76 0.14
N GLU A 15 -1.24 -20.47 0.21
CA GLU A 15 -1.61 -19.62 -0.92
C GLU A 15 -0.71 -18.37 -1.05
N PRO A 16 0.60 -18.52 -1.38
CA PRO A 16 1.55 -17.41 -1.35
C PRO A 16 1.31 -16.33 -2.41
N GLY A 17 0.51 -16.63 -3.43
CA GLY A 17 0.14 -15.72 -4.51
C GLY A 17 -1.12 -14.91 -4.26
N ASP A 18 -1.83 -15.14 -3.15
CA ASP A 18 -3.12 -14.47 -2.92
C ASP A 18 -2.92 -12.98 -2.58
N THR A 19 -3.25 -12.12 -3.55
CA THR A 19 -3.13 -10.66 -3.45
C THR A 19 -3.89 -10.10 -2.24
N PHE A 20 -5.06 -10.65 -1.91
CA PHE A 20 -5.88 -10.16 -0.81
C PHE A 20 -5.29 -10.53 0.55
N LEU A 21 -4.75 -11.73 0.70
CA LEU A 21 -4.04 -12.16 1.91
C LEU A 21 -2.75 -11.36 2.11
N ARG A 22 -1.98 -11.11 1.05
CA ARG A 22 -0.76 -10.27 1.13
C ARG A 22 -1.09 -8.83 1.51
N TYR A 23 -2.14 -8.25 0.93
CA TYR A 23 -2.62 -6.93 1.31
C TYR A 23 -3.09 -6.89 2.77
N SER A 24 -3.83 -7.91 3.19
CA SER A 24 -4.27 -8.06 4.59
C SER A 24 -3.08 -8.19 5.55
N LEU A 25 -2.03 -8.92 5.16
CA LEU A 25 -0.80 -9.04 5.94
C LEU A 25 -0.13 -7.69 6.11
N ALA A 26 0.03 -6.92 5.03
CA ALA A 26 0.60 -5.57 5.06
C ALA A 26 -0.16 -4.66 6.03
N MET A 27 -1.49 -4.69 5.99
CA MET A 27 -2.35 -3.91 6.89
C MET A 27 -2.20 -4.31 8.36
N GLU A 28 -2.11 -5.60 8.66
CA GLU A 28 -1.93 -6.09 10.04
C GLU A 28 -0.50 -5.83 10.55
N LEU A 29 0.51 -5.88 9.68
CA LEU A 29 1.88 -5.49 10.01
C LEU A 29 1.97 -4.00 10.39
N ASP A 30 1.29 -3.11 9.64
CA ASP A 30 1.23 -1.68 9.98
C ASP A 30 0.62 -1.45 11.37
N LYS A 31 -0.52 -2.09 11.65
CA LYS A 31 -1.18 -2.02 12.96
C LYS A 31 -0.30 -2.56 14.10
N ALA A 32 0.55 -3.53 13.80
CA ALA A 32 1.51 -4.11 14.74
C ALA A 32 2.80 -3.27 14.89
N GLY A 33 2.91 -2.11 14.22
CA GLY A 33 4.11 -1.26 14.24
C GLY A 33 5.29 -1.82 13.42
N GLN A 34 5.07 -2.90 12.66
CA GLN A 34 6.08 -3.53 11.81
C GLN A 34 6.12 -2.84 10.45
N HIS A 35 6.40 -1.54 10.46
CA HIS A 35 6.22 -0.66 9.31
C HIS A 35 7.06 -1.06 8.10
N GLU A 36 8.33 -1.40 8.28
CA GLU A 36 9.20 -1.81 7.16
C GLU A 36 8.71 -3.09 6.49
N ARG A 37 8.25 -4.08 7.27
CA ARG A 37 7.68 -5.31 6.71
C ARG A 37 6.37 -5.03 5.97
N SER A 38 5.53 -4.16 6.52
CA SER A 38 4.29 -3.74 5.89
C SER A 38 4.53 -3.07 4.54
N LEU A 39 5.48 -2.13 4.49
CA LEU A 39 5.86 -1.44 3.25
C LEU A 39 6.48 -2.39 2.22
N ALA A 40 7.25 -3.39 2.66
CA ALA A 40 7.78 -4.42 1.77
C ALA A 40 6.65 -5.25 1.12
N GLU A 41 5.61 -5.62 1.87
CA GLU A 41 4.46 -6.32 1.32
C GLU A 41 3.68 -5.44 0.32
N PHE A 42 3.46 -4.15 0.62
CA PHE A 42 2.86 -3.23 -0.35
C PHE A 42 3.71 -3.04 -1.61
N ALA A 43 5.04 -2.96 -1.47
CA ALA A 43 5.94 -2.87 -2.60
C ALA A 43 5.86 -4.13 -3.50
N ALA A 44 5.74 -5.32 -2.90
CA ALA A 44 5.55 -6.56 -3.65
C ALA A 44 4.23 -6.56 -4.43
N LEU A 45 3.14 -6.02 -3.85
CA LEU A 45 1.83 -5.93 -4.49
C LEU A 45 1.76 -4.92 -5.65
N THR A 46 2.67 -3.95 -5.66
CA THR A 46 2.71 -2.86 -6.64
C THR A 46 3.73 -3.08 -7.75
N SER A 47 4.70 -3.97 -7.54
CA SER A 47 5.77 -4.28 -8.50
C SER A 47 5.40 -5.33 -9.58
N GLY A 48 4.25 -5.99 -9.45
CA GLY A 48 3.80 -7.04 -10.38
C GLY A 48 3.27 -6.54 -11.74
N GLU A 49 3.00 -7.48 -12.64
CA GLU A 49 2.37 -7.23 -13.95
C GLU A 49 0.94 -6.66 -13.80
N GLU A 50 0.18 -7.20 -12.84
CA GLU A 50 -1.10 -6.65 -12.39
C GLU A 50 -0.91 -6.02 -11.00
N PRO A 51 -0.53 -4.73 -10.94
CA PRO A 51 -0.32 -4.06 -9.68
C PRO A 51 -1.64 -3.87 -8.94
N TYR A 52 -1.65 -4.15 -7.64
CA TYR A 52 -2.82 -3.94 -6.81
C TYR A 52 -2.95 -2.45 -6.47
N VAL A 53 -3.74 -1.71 -7.24
CA VAL A 53 -3.90 -0.25 -7.12
C VAL A 53 -4.13 0.24 -5.67
N PRO A 54 -4.97 -0.40 -4.83
CA PRO A 54 -5.17 0.04 -3.45
C PRO A 54 -3.90 0.00 -2.59
N ALA A 55 -2.92 -0.86 -2.91
CA ALA A 55 -1.67 -0.95 -2.16
C ALA A 55 -0.83 0.32 -2.27
N PHE A 56 -0.86 1.05 -3.39
CA PHE A 56 -0.16 2.33 -3.52
C PHE A 56 -0.69 3.36 -2.52
N PHE A 57 -2.02 3.47 -2.42
CA PHE A 57 -2.64 4.46 -1.55
C PHE A 57 -2.41 4.15 -0.07
N MET A 58 -2.48 2.88 0.32
CA MET A 58 -2.16 2.48 1.69
C MET A 58 -0.69 2.69 2.04
N ALA A 59 0.23 2.31 1.15
CA ALA A 59 1.66 2.54 1.34
C ALA A 59 1.96 4.03 1.51
N ALA A 60 1.39 4.89 0.67
CA ALA A 60 1.56 6.33 0.75
C ALA A 60 1.02 6.92 2.06
N GLN A 61 -0.17 6.51 2.51
CA GLN A 61 -0.73 6.96 3.79
C GLN A 61 0.14 6.53 4.97
N GLN A 62 0.69 5.31 4.93
CA GLN A 62 1.62 4.85 5.95
C GLN A 62 2.93 5.63 5.92
N LEU A 63 3.55 5.81 4.75
CA LEU A 63 4.77 6.60 4.58
C LEU A 63 4.58 8.03 5.09
N ALA A 64 3.44 8.67 4.79
CA ALA A 64 3.11 9.99 5.29
C ALA A 64 3.00 10.05 6.82
N ARG A 65 2.35 9.07 7.46
CA ARG A 65 2.30 8.95 8.93
C ARG A 65 3.67 8.73 9.57
N LEU A 66 4.63 8.17 8.81
CA LEU A 66 6.01 7.93 9.22
C LEU A 66 6.96 9.08 8.84
N ASP A 67 6.42 10.23 8.42
CA ASP A 67 7.19 11.41 7.98
C ASP A 67 8.07 11.17 6.73
N ARG A 68 7.84 10.07 6.01
CA ARG A 68 8.56 9.69 4.77
C ARG A 68 7.87 10.29 3.55
N ILE A 69 7.75 11.61 3.52
CA ILE A 69 6.90 12.35 2.57
C ILE A 69 7.33 12.15 1.11
N ASP A 70 8.63 12.14 0.81
CA ASP A 70 9.11 11.96 -0.57
C ASP A 70 8.78 10.57 -1.13
N GLU A 71 8.85 9.54 -0.29
CA GLU A 71 8.47 8.18 -0.66
C GLU A 71 6.95 8.07 -0.84
N ALA A 72 6.17 8.71 0.04
CA ALA A 72 4.71 8.77 -0.10
C ALA A 72 4.31 9.42 -1.43
N ARG A 73 4.95 10.54 -1.79
CA ARG A 73 4.72 11.23 -3.07
C ARG A 73 5.07 10.34 -4.27
N THR A 74 6.15 9.58 -4.17
CA THR A 74 6.57 8.64 -5.22
C THR A 74 5.54 7.52 -5.40
N ALA A 75 5.09 6.89 -4.31
CA ALA A 75 4.08 5.85 -4.34
C ALA A 75 2.75 6.35 -4.94
N LEU A 76 2.32 7.58 -4.59
CA LEU A 76 1.09 8.16 -5.13
C LEU A 76 1.19 8.42 -6.64
N ARG A 77 2.33 8.93 -7.11
CA ARG A 77 2.53 9.20 -8.55
C ARG A 77 2.43 7.92 -9.36
N ASP A 78 3.15 6.85 -8.96
CA ASP A 78 3.07 5.56 -9.65
C ASP A 78 1.65 4.98 -9.58
N GLY A 79 1.04 5.02 -8.39
CA GLY A 79 -0.34 4.56 -8.19
C GLY A 79 -1.36 5.28 -9.07
N ILE A 80 -1.25 6.60 -9.23
CA ILE A 80 -2.13 7.40 -10.13
C ILE A 80 -1.96 6.95 -11.59
N GLU A 81 -0.73 6.70 -12.04
CA GLU A 81 -0.46 6.22 -13.39
C GLU A 81 -1.07 4.82 -13.60
N ARG A 82 -0.89 3.90 -12.65
CA ARG A 82 -1.48 2.55 -12.72
C ARG A 82 -2.99 2.57 -12.67
N ALA A 83 -3.59 3.35 -11.77
CA ALA A 83 -5.04 3.51 -11.65
C ALA A 83 -5.65 4.01 -12.96
N ARG A 84 -5.03 5.03 -13.58
CA ARG A 84 -5.47 5.54 -14.89
C ARG A 84 -5.34 4.48 -15.99
N ALA A 85 -4.25 3.70 -16.00
CA ALA A 85 -4.03 2.66 -17.00
C ALA A 85 -5.10 1.56 -16.97
N VAL A 86 -5.59 1.20 -15.77
CA VAL A 86 -6.66 0.20 -15.61
C VAL A 86 -8.08 0.79 -15.60
N GLY A 87 -8.21 2.11 -15.80
CA GLY A 87 -9.51 2.81 -15.85
C GLY A 87 -10.14 3.10 -14.48
N ASP A 88 -9.38 2.97 -13.39
CA ASP A 88 -9.85 3.26 -12.03
C ASP A 88 -9.74 4.76 -11.71
N ALA A 89 -10.68 5.54 -12.27
CA ALA A 89 -10.71 6.99 -12.10
C ALA A 89 -10.92 7.42 -10.63
N HIS A 90 -11.59 6.57 -9.84
CA HIS A 90 -11.85 6.85 -8.43
C HIS A 90 -10.55 6.80 -7.63
N ALA A 91 -9.80 5.69 -7.71
CA ALA A 91 -8.52 5.56 -7.02
C ALA A 91 -7.51 6.63 -7.49
N ALA A 92 -7.48 6.94 -8.79
CA ALA A 92 -6.63 8.01 -9.31
C ALA A 92 -6.97 9.38 -8.71
N ALA A 93 -8.26 9.68 -8.50
CA ALA A 93 -8.71 10.94 -7.90
C ALA A 93 -8.33 11.00 -6.40
N GLU A 94 -8.58 9.94 -5.63
CA GLU A 94 -8.24 9.88 -4.21
C GLU A 94 -6.73 10.04 -3.98
N MET A 95 -5.92 9.34 -4.77
CA MET A 95 -4.46 9.46 -4.69
C MET A 95 -3.96 10.85 -5.09
N SER A 96 -4.58 11.48 -6.09
CA SER A 96 -4.22 12.84 -6.51
C SER A 96 -4.57 13.88 -5.43
N GLU A 97 -5.72 13.74 -4.77
CA GLU A 97 -6.12 14.62 -3.67
C GLU A 97 -5.15 14.50 -2.50
N PHE A 98 -4.80 13.27 -2.11
CA PHE A 98 -3.85 13.06 -1.03
C PHE A 98 -2.45 13.58 -1.39
N LEU A 99 -2.00 13.38 -2.64
CA LEU A 99 -0.72 13.92 -3.13
C LEU A 99 -0.67 15.45 -3.02
N ALA A 100 -1.77 16.14 -3.35
CA ALA A 100 -1.88 17.59 -3.22
C ALA A 100 -1.79 18.03 -1.74
N SER A 101 -2.45 17.29 -0.83
CA SER A 101 -2.37 17.54 0.62
C SER A 101 -0.94 17.42 1.15
N LEU A 102 -0.16 16.44 0.69
CA LEU A 102 1.27 16.31 1.03
C LEU A 102 2.15 17.43 0.46
N GLY A 103 1.72 18.08 -0.64
CA GLY A 103 2.38 19.27 -1.18
C GLY A 103 2.36 20.43 -0.19
N ALA A 104 1.21 20.66 0.44
CA ALA A 104 1.02 21.72 1.42
C ALA A 104 1.75 21.47 2.77
N LEU A 105 2.15 20.23 3.06
CA LEU A 105 2.85 19.86 4.28
C LEU A 105 4.38 20.02 4.21
N GLY A 106 4.94 20.20 3.02
CA GLY A 106 6.39 20.26 2.79
C GLY A 106 6.92 21.61 2.29
N GLU A 107 6.08 22.66 2.31
CA GLU A 107 6.42 24.05 1.97
C GLU A 107 6.59 24.90 3.24
#